data_AF-A0A1F4URA1-F1
#
_entry.id   AF-A0A1F4URA1-F1
#
_cell.length_a   1.000
_cell.length_b   1.000
_cell.length_c   1.000
_cell.angle_alpha   90.00
_cell.angle_beta   90.00
_cell.angle_gamma   90.00
#
_symmetry.space_group_name_H-M   'P 1'
#
loop_
_entity.id
_entity.type
_entity.pdbx_description
1 polymer ?
#
loop_
_entity_poly.entity_id
_entity_poly.type
_entity_poly.pdbx_seq_one_letter_code
_entity_poly.pdbx_strand_id
1 'polypeptide(L)'
;MNINDQFLKFYENIKLTPAQRDDAVAKHTGVCKKLHDYYYPDSEYNGSTKLLIGSYAKHTHIRPARDIDVIFIMPPEKFEQYNDNRSNCQSQLLQDIKAILAEKYPNTPIRADEKVVVLEFADTKHDVELLPAWENDDGTFKIPNSANGGSWENWNPRSEILKISDSDEATGKTRALIRMVKKWSENCSAKIKSYKIEDGVIDFFTTTDHDLDYPVLVRNFFEYLYNATADQNLRSHLSTAFNRAKKACEFENNDKMEDAVAEWQKIFGDDFYITLEKGVADGIDDKIQKLYLVYPSSKEEYLESKYGIKTSLSSAYSLKIDAEVQQNGFRNNFLSNFILNKLPLLKNKKLIFRVIKNTVPDPFEIKWKVRNFGSEAKDANDLRGEISDDFGSAEKKENTRYMGEHYVECYIIRSNVCVASDRILVPIGRDY
;
A
#
# COMPACT_ATOMS: atom_id res chain seq x y z
N MET A 1 -13.60 -11.83 12.49
CA MET A 1 -12.99 -10.50 12.47
C MET A 1 -14.13 -9.51 12.55
N ASN A 2 -14.24 -8.73 13.61
CA ASN A 2 -15.30 -7.72 13.72
C ASN A 2 -15.03 -6.58 12.72
N ILE A 3 -15.94 -5.62 12.54
CA ILE A 3 -15.75 -4.56 11.54
C ILE A 3 -14.60 -3.63 11.95
N ASN A 4 -14.41 -3.37 13.24
CA ASN A 4 -13.31 -2.55 13.74
C ASN A 4 -11.92 -3.11 13.35
N ASP A 5 -11.72 -4.42 13.47
CA ASP A 5 -10.52 -5.11 13.01
C ASP A 5 -10.30 -4.96 11.48
N GLN A 6 -11.40 -4.92 10.71
CA GLN A 6 -11.31 -4.68 9.26
C GLN A 6 -10.89 -3.24 8.94
N PHE A 7 -11.34 -2.26 9.74
CA PHE A 7 -10.84 -0.90 9.66
C PHE A 7 -9.35 -0.80 9.99
N LEU A 8 -8.87 -1.53 11.01
CA LEU A 8 -7.45 -1.60 11.35
C LEU A 8 -6.63 -2.19 10.19
N LYS A 9 -7.11 -3.26 9.56
CA LYS A 9 -6.47 -3.82 8.37
C LYS A 9 -6.50 -2.87 7.18
N PHE A 10 -7.65 -2.24 6.92
CA PHE A 10 -7.79 -1.24 5.88
C PHE A 10 -6.78 -0.11 6.06
N TYR A 11 -6.63 0.39 7.28
CA TYR A 11 -5.66 1.41 7.64
C TYR A 11 -4.22 0.98 7.30
N GLU A 12 -3.84 -0.27 7.57
CA GLU A 12 -2.53 -0.80 7.16
C GLU A 12 -2.42 -0.97 5.63
N ASN A 13 -3.47 -1.40 4.94
CA ASN A 13 -3.45 -1.58 3.49
C ASN A 13 -3.19 -0.27 2.72
N ILE A 14 -3.70 0.85 3.25
CA ILE A 14 -3.56 2.17 2.62
C ILE A 14 -2.28 2.90 3.02
N LYS A 15 -1.48 2.37 3.96
CA LYS A 15 -0.14 2.89 4.27
C LYS A 15 0.86 2.48 3.20
N LEU A 16 1.92 3.28 3.03
CA LEU A 16 3.05 2.88 2.19
C LEU A 16 3.66 1.58 2.70
N THR A 17 4.01 0.69 1.78
CA THR A 17 4.80 -0.51 2.08
C THR A 17 6.22 -0.13 2.53
N PRO A 18 6.97 -1.00 3.21
CA PRO A 18 8.37 -0.75 3.57
C PRO A 18 9.22 -0.32 2.37
N ALA A 19 9.15 -1.04 1.25
CA ALA A 19 9.88 -0.71 0.02
C ALA A 19 9.52 0.68 -0.54
N GLN A 20 8.25 1.08 -0.44
CA GLN A 20 7.84 2.42 -0.83
C GLN A 20 8.39 3.50 0.11
N ARG A 21 8.48 3.24 1.42
CA ARG A 21 9.10 4.17 2.37
C ARG A 21 10.60 4.31 2.09
N ASP A 22 11.29 3.21 1.83
CA ASP A 22 12.71 3.22 1.51
C ASP A 22 12.99 3.97 0.20
N ASP A 23 12.16 3.77 -0.83
CA ASP A 23 12.22 4.51 -2.09
C ASP A 23 12.00 6.03 -1.88
N ALA A 24 11.01 6.40 -1.06
CA ALA A 24 10.75 7.79 -0.73
C ALA A 24 11.96 8.44 -0.03
N VAL A 25 12.54 7.74 0.95
CA VAL A 25 13.74 8.19 1.68
C VAL A 25 14.92 8.36 0.73
N ALA A 26 15.18 7.37 -0.14
CA ALA A 26 16.28 7.41 -1.08
C ALA A 26 16.16 8.62 -2.04
N LYS A 27 14.96 8.87 -2.59
CA LYS A 27 14.72 9.94 -3.56
C LYS A 27 14.90 11.33 -2.96
N HIS A 28 14.17 11.67 -1.89
CA HIS A 28 14.29 13.03 -1.32
C HIS A 28 15.69 13.28 -0.74
N THR A 29 16.36 12.25 -0.22
CA THR A 29 17.73 12.35 0.32
C THR A 29 18.71 12.60 -0.82
N GLY A 30 18.57 11.89 -1.93
CA GLY A 30 19.40 12.08 -3.11
C GLY A 30 19.28 13.48 -3.70
N VAL A 31 18.05 14.01 -3.81
CA VAL A 31 17.77 15.35 -4.34
C VAL A 31 18.37 16.42 -3.42
N CYS A 32 18.04 16.38 -2.12
CA CYS A 32 18.55 17.35 -1.15
C CYS A 32 20.08 17.28 -1.01
N LYS A 33 20.68 16.09 -1.06
CA LYS A 33 22.14 15.94 -1.03
C LYS A 33 22.82 16.64 -2.20
N LYS A 34 22.27 16.55 -3.42
CA LYS A 34 22.86 17.22 -4.59
C LYS A 34 22.90 18.74 -4.42
N LEU A 35 21.82 19.33 -3.91
CA LEU A 35 21.81 20.77 -3.62
C LEU A 35 22.72 21.11 -2.44
N HIS A 36 22.77 20.27 -1.42
CA HIS A 36 23.68 20.46 -0.29
C HIS A 36 25.14 20.50 -0.75
N ASP A 37 25.57 19.50 -1.52
CA ASP A 37 26.95 19.43 -2.05
C ASP A 37 27.31 20.67 -2.89
N TYR A 38 26.33 21.33 -3.52
CA TYR A 38 26.52 22.55 -4.31
C TYR A 38 26.56 23.82 -3.44
N TYR A 39 25.60 23.98 -2.53
CA TYR A 39 25.43 25.20 -1.75
C TYR A 39 26.24 25.24 -0.45
N TYR A 40 26.63 24.08 0.07
CA TYR A 40 27.38 23.90 1.32
C TYR A 40 28.62 23.01 1.08
N PRO A 41 29.54 23.39 0.18
CA PRO A 41 30.66 22.54 -0.25
C PRO A 41 31.64 22.21 0.88
N ASP A 42 31.65 23.02 1.95
CA ASP A 42 32.54 22.85 3.11
C ASP A 42 31.93 21.98 4.23
N SER A 43 30.77 21.33 3.99
CA SER A 43 30.14 20.45 4.97
C SER A 43 29.64 19.12 4.37
N GLU A 44 29.66 18.07 5.17
CA GLU A 44 29.07 16.78 4.79
C GLU A 44 27.56 16.80 4.97
N TYR A 45 26.85 16.25 3.99
CA TYR A 45 25.40 16.14 4.05
C TYR A 45 24.95 15.16 5.15
N ASN A 46 24.34 15.70 6.20
CA ASN A 46 23.74 14.95 7.31
C ASN A 46 22.21 15.13 7.40
N GLY A 47 21.61 15.84 6.43
CA GLY A 47 20.17 16.14 6.41
C GLY A 47 19.75 17.43 7.11
N SER A 48 20.67 18.21 7.69
CA SER A 48 20.36 19.49 8.36
C SER A 48 19.81 20.57 7.43
N THR A 49 20.13 20.52 6.13
CA THR A 49 19.70 21.52 5.14
C THR A 49 18.39 21.14 4.45
N LYS A 50 17.58 20.28 5.05
CA LYS A 50 16.26 19.91 4.54
C LYS A 50 15.21 19.83 5.64
N LEU A 51 13.96 20.03 5.26
CA LEU A 51 12.79 19.78 6.11
C LEU A 51 11.73 19.07 5.26
N LEU A 52 11.38 17.83 5.61
CA LEU A 52 10.20 17.21 5.01
C LEU A 52 8.97 18.01 5.41
N ILE A 53 8.05 18.19 4.46
CA ILE A 53 6.79 18.89 4.66
C ILE A 53 5.64 18.03 4.11
N GLY A 54 4.44 18.61 4.00
CA GLY A 54 3.29 17.97 3.40
C GLY A 54 2.89 16.65 4.08
N SER A 55 2.35 15.73 3.29
CA SER A 55 1.75 14.49 3.84
C SER A 55 2.78 13.49 4.39
N TYR A 56 4.04 13.61 3.96
CA TYR A 56 5.14 12.79 4.48
C TYR A 56 5.51 13.21 5.89
N ALA A 57 5.74 14.50 6.12
CA ALA A 57 6.07 15.02 7.45
C ALA A 57 4.93 14.92 8.46
N LYS A 58 3.68 15.08 7.99
CA LYS A 58 2.48 14.89 8.82
C LYS A 58 2.14 13.42 9.09
N HIS A 59 2.81 12.49 8.41
CA HIS A 59 2.47 11.06 8.40
C HIS A 59 1.01 10.80 8.01
N THR A 60 0.50 11.50 6.98
CA THR A 60 -0.87 11.38 6.43
C THR A 60 -0.90 10.90 4.96
N HIS A 61 0.25 10.54 4.37
CA HIS A 61 0.37 10.01 3.01
C HIS A 61 -0.38 8.67 2.85
N ILE A 62 -1.05 8.40 1.73
CA ILE A 62 -1.73 7.10 1.47
C ILE A 62 -1.19 6.43 0.20
N ARG A 63 -1.56 5.17 -0.03
CA ARG A 63 -1.34 4.48 -1.31
C ARG A 63 -2.47 4.82 -2.32
N PRO A 64 -2.16 4.92 -3.63
CA PRO A 64 -0.84 4.77 -4.25
C PRO A 64 0.12 5.90 -3.83
N ALA A 65 1.43 5.61 -3.88
CA ALA A 65 2.47 6.57 -3.52
C ALA A 65 2.28 7.90 -4.28
N ARG A 66 2.38 9.01 -3.55
CA ARG A 66 2.27 10.38 -4.05
C ARG A 66 3.56 11.15 -3.80
N ASP A 67 3.56 12.38 -4.28
CA ASP A 67 4.69 13.31 -4.29
C ASP A 67 5.21 13.59 -2.88
N ILE A 68 6.53 13.73 -2.78
CA ILE A 68 7.25 14.01 -1.56
C ILE A 68 7.57 15.50 -1.55
N ASP A 69 6.88 16.21 -0.68
CA ASP A 69 7.11 17.62 -0.43
C ASP A 69 8.34 17.79 0.50
N VAL A 70 9.35 18.53 0.05
CA VAL A 70 10.55 18.79 0.84
C VAL A 70 11.03 20.22 0.68
N ILE A 71 11.32 20.88 1.79
CA ILE A 71 12.07 22.13 1.79
C ILE A 71 13.57 21.82 1.68
N PHE A 72 14.25 22.50 0.76
CA PHE A 72 15.69 22.68 0.84
C PHE A 72 15.98 24.05 1.46
N ILE A 73 16.71 24.05 2.57
CA ILE A 73 17.07 25.26 3.30
C ILE A 73 18.26 25.89 2.56
N MET A 74 18.03 27.07 1.99
CA MET A 74 19.03 27.82 1.23
C MET A 74 20.00 28.56 2.17
N PRO A 75 21.28 28.74 1.79
CA PRO A 75 22.20 29.56 2.58
C PRO A 75 21.71 31.02 2.67
N PRO A 76 21.70 31.64 3.87
CA PRO A 76 21.24 33.01 4.06
C PRO A 76 21.94 34.03 3.15
N GLU A 77 23.24 33.88 2.94
CA GLU A 77 24.06 34.76 2.11
C GLU A 77 23.70 34.72 0.62
N LYS A 78 22.96 33.71 0.16
CA LYS A 78 22.44 33.62 -1.21
C LYS A 78 21.14 34.40 -1.42
N PHE A 79 20.49 34.90 -0.37
CA PHE A 79 19.20 35.57 -0.52
C PHE A 79 19.29 36.82 -1.40
N GLU A 80 20.28 37.68 -1.18
CA GLU A 80 20.45 38.93 -1.95
C GLU A 80 20.66 38.70 -3.45
N GLN A 81 21.25 37.55 -3.84
CA GLN A 81 21.38 37.17 -5.25
C GLN A 81 20.01 37.00 -5.93
N TYR A 82 18.99 36.60 -5.17
CA TYR A 82 17.63 36.36 -5.67
C TYR A 82 16.62 37.39 -5.15
N ASN A 83 17.06 38.57 -4.69
CA ASN A 83 16.15 39.57 -4.12
C ASN A 83 16.25 40.94 -4.81
N ASP A 84 16.52 40.96 -6.12
CA ASP A 84 16.35 42.19 -6.88
C ASP A 84 14.84 42.45 -7.11
N ASN A 85 14.35 43.60 -6.67
CA ASN A 85 12.93 43.99 -6.81
C ASN A 85 12.58 44.41 -8.25
N ARG A 86 13.33 43.93 -9.26
CA ARG A 86 13.27 44.42 -10.64
C ARG A 86 12.99 43.31 -11.66
N SER A 87 13.20 42.06 -11.29
CA SER A 87 12.96 40.89 -12.12
C SER A 87 12.16 39.83 -11.35
N ASN A 88 11.66 38.80 -12.05
CA ASN A 88 11.08 37.62 -11.42
C ASN A 88 12.20 36.69 -10.91
N CYS A 89 12.90 37.18 -9.90
CA CYS A 89 14.06 36.53 -9.28
C CYS A 89 13.71 35.18 -8.63
N GLN A 90 12.44 34.98 -8.25
CA GLN A 90 11.91 33.69 -7.80
C GLN A 90 11.91 32.66 -8.92
N SER A 91 11.51 33.05 -10.14
CA SER A 91 11.62 32.18 -11.32
C SER A 91 13.08 31.83 -11.59
N GLN A 92 13.99 32.81 -11.51
CA GLN A 92 15.43 32.58 -11.68
C GLN A 92 15.97 31.56 -10.68
N LEU A 93 15.64 31.69 -9.39
CA LEU A 93 16.00 30.71 -8.35
C LEU A 93 15.56 29.28 -8.73
N LEU A 94 14.31 29.12 -9.15
CA LEU A 94 13.78 27.80 -9.51
C LEU A 94 14.49 27.22 -10.75
N GLN A 95 14.85 28.07 -11.73
CA GLN A 95 15.60 27.62 -12.91
C GLN A 95 17.04 27.23 -12.57
N ASP A 96 17.72 27.98 -11.70
CA ASP A 96 19.10 27.69 -11.28
C ASP A 96 19.16 26.37 -10.50
N ILE A 97 18.22 26.15 -9.58
CA ILE A 97 18.10 24.88 -8.85
C ILE A 97 17.80 23.72 -9.80
N LYS A 98 16.88 23.92 -10.76
CA LYS A 98 16.62 22.93 -11.81
C LYS A 98 17.88 22.58 -12.59
N ALA A 99 18.70 23.56 -12.96
CA ALA A 99 19.95 23.33 -13.69
C ALA A 99 20.94 22.49 -12.86
N ILE A 100 21.12 22.81 -11.57
CA ILE A 100 21.98 22.05 -10.65
C ILE A 100 21.51 20.59 -10.52
N LEU A 101 20.21 20.38 -10.37
CA LEU A 101 19.64 19.03 -10.24
C LEU A 101 19.78 18.22 -11.53
N ALA A 102 19.66 18.85 -12.69
CA ALA A 102 19.79 18.20 -13.99
C ALA A 102 21.19 17.59 -14.22
N GLU A 103 22.24 18.11 -13.57
CA GLU A 103 23.59 17.52 -13.63
C GLU A 103 23.63 16.09 -13.04
N LYS A 104 22.86 15.83 -11.98
CA LYS A 104 22.78 14.50 -11.34
C LYS A 104 21.69 13.63 -11.93
N TYR A 105 20.60 14.25 -12.37
CA TYR A 105 19.39 13.57 -12.85
C TYR A 105 19.13 13.88 -14.34
N PRO A 106 20.07 13.58 -15.25
CA PRO A 106 19.97 14.01 -16.66
C PRO A 106 18.82 13.34 -17.43
N ASN A 107 18.33 12.19 -16.95
CA ASN A 107 17.25 11.42 -17.57
C ASN A 107 15.91 11.52 -16.81
N THR A 108 15.83 12.38 -15.79
CA THR A 108 14.61 12.62 -15.02
C THR A 108 13.99 13.92 -15.51
N PRO A 109 12.69 13.95 -15.89
CA PRO A 109 12.01 15.21 -16.15
C PRO A 109 12.06 16.12 -14.91
N ILE A 110 12.52 17.35 -15.10
CA ILE A 110 12.58 18.38 -14.05
C ILE A 110 11.87 19.64 -14.53
N ARG A 111 10.91 20.13 -13.75
CA ARG A 111 10.17 21.37 -14.04
C ARG A 111 10.19 22.31 -12.84
N ALA A 112 10.27 23.60 -13.12
CA ALA A 112 9.99 24.65 -12.14
C ALA A 112 8.50 24.96 -12.23
N ASP A 113 7.79 24.94 -11.10
CA ASP A 113 6.34 25.10 -11.03
C ASP A 113 5.95 25.97 -9.84
N GLU A 114 5.57 27.22 -10.14
CA GLU A 114 5.15 28.29 -9.23
C GLU A 114 6.08 28.54 -8.02
N LYS A 115 6.18 27.60 -7.10
CA LYS A 115 6.96 27.66 -5.86
C LYS A 115 8.04 26.58 -5.77
N VAL A 116 7.89 25.48 -6.52
CA VAL A 116 8.69 24.26 -6.34
C VAL A 116 9.47 23.90 -7.61
N VAL A 117 10.51 23.09 -7.44
CA VAL A 117 11.15 22.34 -8.51
C VAL A 117 10.72 20.88 -8.37
N VAL A 118 10.00 20.37 -9.36
CA VAL A 118 9.45 19.01 -9.38
C VAL A 118 10.38 18.10 -10.18
N LEU A 119 10.80 17.00 -9.57
CA LEU A 119 11.53 15.91 -10.22
C LEU A 119 10.59 14.71 -10.38
N GLU A 120 10.30 14.34 -11.62
CA GLU A 120 9.36 13.26 -11.95
C GLU A 120 10.12 11.96 -12.18
N PHE A 121 10.12 11.06 -11.19
CA PHE A 121 10.89 9.82 -11.28
C PHE A 121 10.16 8.78 -12.14
N ALA A 122 10.90 8.00 -12.94
CA ALA A 122 10.34 6.89 -13.71
C ALA A 122 9.57 5.94 -12.77
N ASP A 123 8.41 5.46 -13.23
CA ASP A 123 7.34 4.75 -12.48
C ASP A 123 6.32 5.61 -11.71
N THR A 124 6.36 6.95 -11.82
CA THR A 124 5.42 7.92 -11.16
C THR A 124 5.19 7.66 -9.66
N LYS A 125 6.13 6.97 -9.01
CA LYS A 125 6.07 6.69 -7.58
C LYS A 125 7.06 7.65 -6.94
N HIS A 126 6.59 8.50 -6.04
CA HIS A 126 7.43 9.43 -5.27
C HIS A 126 8.17 10.46 -6.12
N ASP A 127 7.44 11.27 -6.89
CA ASP A 127 8.02 12.50 -7.41
C ASP A 127 8.45 13.38 -6.23
N VAL A 128 9.49 14.18 -6.41
CA VAL A 128 10.00 15.07 -5.35
C VAL A 128 9.64 16.49 -5.72
N GLU A 129 8.79 17.13 -4.91
CA GLU A 129 8.50 18.56 -4.98
C GLU A 129 9.43 19.29 -4.02
N LEU A 130 10.50 19.86 -4.56
CA LEU A 130 11.51 20.58 -3.80
C LEU A 130 11.15 22.07 -3.73
N LEU A 131 10.92 22.57 -2.53
CA LEU A 131 10.68 23.97 -2.22
C LEU A 131 11.97 24.62 -1.68
N PRO A 132 12.68 25.46 -2.45
CA PRO A 132 13.77 26.23 -1.88
C PRO A 132 13.22 27.29 -0.93
N ALA A 133 13.83 27.43 0.24
CA ALA A 133 13.37 28.39 1.24
C ALA A 133 14.51 28.95 2.08
N TRP A 134 14.33 30.16 2.58
CA TRP A 134 15.17 30.72 3.64
C TRP A 134 14.45 30.66 4.97
N GLU A 135 15.14 30.17 5.99
CA GLU A 135 14.60 30.16 7.35
C GLU A 135 14.78 31.54 8.00
N ASN A 136 13.70 32.07 8.57
CA ASN A 136 13.68 33.31 9.34
C ASN A 136 14.02 33.01 10.82
N ASP A 137 14.44 34.03 11.57
CA ASP A 137 14.79 33.90 12.99
C ASP A 137 13.66 33.35 13.88
N ASP A 138 12.40 33.56 13.48
CA ASP A 138 11.21 33.06 14.18
C ASP A 138 10.83 31.61 13.81
N GLY A 139 11.66 30.94 12.99
CA GLY A 139 11.45 29.57 12.54
C GLY A 139 10.42 29.43 11.41
N THR A 140 9.89 30.53 10.88
CA THR A 140 9.11 30.53 9.64
C THR A 140 10.04 30.49 8.42
N PHE A 141 9.48 30.24 7.24
CA PHE A 141 10.22 30.17 5.99
C PHE A 141 9.76 31.25 5.02
N LYS A 142 10.72 31.91 4.38
CA LYS A 142 10.51 32.72 3.19
C LYS A 142 10.63 31.85 1.94
N ILE A 143 9.56 31.74 1.17
CA ILE A 143 9.43 30.85 0.03
C ILE A 143 9.12 31.62 -1.27
N PRO A 144 9.58 31.15 -2.43
CA PRO A 144 9.31 31.80 -3.71
C PRO A 144 7.87 31.58 -4.15
N ASN A 145 7.32 32.58 -4.85
CA ASN A 145 6.19 32.42 -5.75
C ASN A 145 6.51 33.13 -7.06
N SER A 146 6.70 32.37 -8.15
CA SER A 146 7.04 32.91 -9.46
C SER A 146 5.83 33.36 -10.29
N ALA A 147 4.60 33.17 -9.81
CA ALA A 147 3.39 33.59 -10.52
C ALA A 147 3.24 35.12 -10.53
N ASN A 148 2.52 35.64 -11.54
CA ASN A 148 2.07 37.04 -11.62
C ASN A 148 3.16 38.09 -11.42
N GLY A 149 4.40 37.81 -11.86
CA GLY A 149 5.52 38.74 -11.77
C GLY A 149 6.48 38.48 -10.61
N GLY A 150 6.21 37.50 -9.76
CA GLY A 150 7.12 37.10 -8.69
C GLY A 150 6.82 37.76 -7.34
N SER A 151 6.89 37.00 -6.26
CA SER A 151 6.80 37.51 -4.89
C SER A 151 7.42 36.52 -3.88
N TRP A 152 7.70 37.01 -2.68
CA TRP A 152 8.12 36.19 -1.54
C TRP A 152 6.95 36.01 -0.57
N GLU A 153 6.71 34.78 -0.15
CA GLU A 153 5.69 34.45 0.85
C GLU A 153 6.36 33.99 2.15
N ASN A 154 5.75 34.31 3.29
CA ASN A 154 6.14 33.75 4.59
C ASN A 154 5.20 32.59 4.94
N TRP A 155 5.75 31.45 5.32
CA TRP A 155 4.99 30.24 5.63
C TRP A 155 5.58 29.48 6.82
N ASN A 156 4.73 28.84 7.63
CA ASN A 156 5.13 28.07 8.80
C ASN A 156 4.71 26.59 8.70
N PRO A 157 5.44 25.76 7.94
CA PRO A 157 5.14 24.33 7.80
C PRO A 157 5.23 23.55 9.11
N ARG A 158 6.12 23.97 10.02
CA ARG A 158 6.30 23.30 11.31
C ARG A 158 5.04 23.40 12.17
N SER A 159 4.36 24.54 12.13
CA SER A 159 3.08 24.71 12.84
C SER A 159 1.98 23.77 12.32
N GLU A 160 1.94 23.49 11.01
CA GLU A 160 0.97 22.55 10.43
C GLU A 160 1.28 21.10 10.84
N ILE A 161 2.57 20.74 10.83
CA ILE A 161 3.04 19.42 11.28
C ILE A 161 2.71 19.21 12.76
N LEU A 162 2.97 20.23 13.59
CA LEU A 162 2.74 20.18 15.03
C LEU A 162 1.25 19.99 15.35
N LYS A 163 0.34 20.74 14.72
CA LYS A 163 -1.11 20.59 14.91
C LYS A 163 -1.60 19.15 14.70
N ILE A 164 -1.09 18.49 13.66
CA ILE A 164 -1.45 17.09 13.38
C ILE A 164 -0.82 16.15 14.40
N SER A 165 0.44 16.40 14.80
CA SER A 165 1.11 15.58 15.80
C SER A 165 0.43 15.67 17.16
N ASP A 166 0.12 16.87 17.64
CA ASP A 166 -0.53 17.10 18.93
C ASP A 166 -1.92 16.46 18.96
N SER A 167 -2.69 16.61 17.87
CA SER A 167 -4.01 15.99 17.76
C SER A 167 -3.92 14.46 17.71
N ASP A 168 -2.92 13.89 17.04
CA ASP A 168 -2.73 12.42 16.98
C ASP A 168 -2.21 11.86 18.29
N GLU A 169 -1.34 12.57 19.02
CA GLU A 169 -0.89 12.18 20.35
C GLU A 169 -2.06 12.20 21.35
N ALA A 170 -2.95 13.19 21.25
CA ALA A 170 -4.11 13.30 22.12
C ALA A 170 -5.20 12.24 21.83
N THR A 171 -5.34 11.79 20.58
CA THR A 171 -6.48 10.94 20.17
C THR A 171 -6.10 9.51 19.80
N GLY A 172 -4.85 9.28 19.40
CA GLY A 172 -4.38 8.04 18.75
C GLY A 172 -5.05 7.73 17.40
N LYS A 173 -5.91 8.60 16.86
CA LYS A 173 -6.78 8.31 15.70
C LYS A 173 -6.76 9.39 14.62
N THR A 174 -6.20 10.57 14.87
CA THR A 174 -6.15 11.69 13.90
C THR A 174 -5.57 11.28 12.55
N ARG A 175 -4.36 10.73 12.52
CA ARG A 175 -3.71 10.31 11.27
C ARG A 175 -4.50 9.20 10.57
N ALA A 176 -5.07 8.27 11.33
CA ALA A 176 -5.87 7.18 10.80
C ALA A 176 -7.13 7.71 10.10
N LEU A 177 -7.90 8.56 10.77
CA LEU A 177 -9.12 9.13 10.21
C LEU A 177 -8.83 9.99 8.97
N ILE A 178 -7.77 10.83 9.00
CA ILE A 178 -7.33 11.60 7.82
C ILE A 178 -7.07 10.68 6.62
N ARG A 179 -6.32 9.59 6.82
CA ARG A 179 -5.96 8.65 5.75
C ARG A 179 -7.20 7.93 5.18
N MET A 180 -8.12 7.50 6.04
CA MET A 180 -9.37 6.85 5.61
C MET A 180 -10.23 7.80 4.77
N VAL A 181 -10.37 9.07 5.19
CA VAL A 181 -11.17 10.06 4.48
C VAL A 181 -10.52 10.47 3.16
N LYS A 182 -9.19 10.61 3.11
CA LYS A 182 -8.45 10.82 1.86
C LYS A 182 -8.74 9.69 0.86
N LYS A 183 -8.76 8.43 1.33
CA LYS A 183 -9.09 7.29 0.48
C LYS A 183 -10.53 7.33 -0.05
N TRP A 184 -11.49 7.68 0.79
CA TRP A 184 -12.88 7.90 0.34
C TRP A 184 -12.97 9.02 -0.71
N SER A 185 -12.29 10.15 -0.49
CA SER A 185 -12.26 11.30 -1.40
C SER A 185 -11.70 10.91 -2.79
N GLU A 186 -10.66 10.08 -2.83
CA GLU A 186 -10.12 9.52 -4.10
C GLU A 186 -11.14 8.63 -4.82
N ASN A 187 -11.90 7.81 -4.10
CA ASN A 187 -12.82 6.84 -4.70
C ASN A 187 -14.13 7.44 -5.21
N CYS A 188 -14.66 8.46 -4.54
CA CYS A 188 -15.99 9.01 -4.88
C CYS A 188 -15.92 10.27 -5.74
N SER A 189 -14.76 10.63 -6.29
CA SER A 189 -14.54 11.84 -7.11
C SER A 189 -14.82 13.19 -6.41
N ALA A 190 -15.08 13.17 -5.10
CA ALA A 190 -15.14 14.38 -4.29
C ALA A 190 -13.73 14.98 -4.19
N LYS A 191 -13.42 15.99 -5.00
CA LYS A 191 -12.10 16.67 -5.04
C LYS A 191 -11.89 17.56 -3.80
N ILE A 192 -11.75 16.96 -2.62
CA ILE A 192 -11.45 17.68 -1.38
C ILE A 192 -9.93 17.85 -1.26
N LYS A 193 -9.47 19.09 -1.05
CA LYS A 193 -8.05 19.34 -0.82
C LYS A 193 -7.62 18.71 0.51
N SER A 194 -6.47 18.05 0.56
CA SER A 194 -5.99 17.31 1.74
C SER A 194 -5.98 18.15 3.03
N TYR A 195 -5.55 19.42 2.97
CA TYR A 195 -5.52 20.27 4.16
C TYR A 195 -6.93 20.53 4.74
N LYS A 196 -7.99 20.55 3.91
CA LYS A 196 -9.37 20.69 4.40
C LYS A 196 -9.84 19.45 5.16
N ILE A 197 -9.37 18.27 4.75
CA ILE A 197 -9.62 17.02 5.48
C ILE A 197 -8.89 17.07 6.83
N GLU A 198 -7.62 17.47 6.81
CA GLU A 198 -6.78 17.60 8.01
C GLU A 198 -7.39 18.58 9.04
N ASP A 199 -7.75 19.79 8.62
CA ASP A 199 -8.41 20.78 9.48
C ASP A 199 -9.75 20.27 10.01
N GLY A 200 -10.55 19.65 9.14
CA GLY A 200 -11.85 19.08 9.53
C GLY A 200 -11.73 17.98 10.57
N VAL A 201 -10.73 17.10 10.46
CA VAL A 201 -10.48 16.04 11.45
C VAL A 201 -10.01 16.63 12.79
N ILE A 202 -9.11 17.60 12.77
CA ILE A 202 -8.68 18.28 14.00
C ILE A 202 -9.88 18.92 14.70
N ASP A 203 -10.69 19.69 13.97
CA ASP A 203 -11.88 20.36 14.53
C ASP A 203 -12.89 19.35 15.07
N PHE A 204 -13.13 18.25 14.34
CA PHE A 204 -14.02 17.17 14.79
C PHE A 204 -13.61 16.56 16.13
N PHE A 205 -12.31 16.34 16.35
CA PHE A 205 -11.80 15.79 17.61
C PHE A 205 -11.82 16.78 18.78
N THR A 206 -12.12 18.06 18.55
CA THR A 206 -12.33 19.02 19.66
C THR A 206 -13.63 18.75 20.43
N THR A 207 -14.60 18.09 19.80
CA THR A 207 -15.95 17.86 20.35
C THR A 207 -16.38 16.39 20.35
N THR A 208 -15.60 15.50 19.75
CA THR A 208 -15.94 14.07 19.62
C THR A 208 -15.07 13.19 20.50
N ASP A 209 -15.70 12.23 21.16
CA ASP A 209 -15.02 11.17 21.90
C ASP A 209 -14.13 10.33 20.97
N HIS A 210 -12.84 10.26 21.28
CA HIS A 210 -11.86 9.51 20.49
C HIS A 210 -11.81 8.03 20.86
N ASP A 211 -12.47 7.57 21.94
CA ASP A 211 -12.51 6.15 22.30
C ASP A 211 -13.42 5.32 21.38
N LEU A 212 -14.26 5.97 20.57
CA LEU A 212 -15.17 5.32 19.63
C LEU A 212 -14.45 4.42 18.61
N ASP A 213 -14.96 3.20 18.41
CA ASP A 213 -14.48 2.32 17.35
C ASP A 213 -14.60 2.97 15.96
N TYR A 214 -13.70 2.58 15.04
CA TYR A 214 -13.59 3.20 13.72
C TYR A 214 -14.91 3.24 12.91
N PRO A 215 -15.78 2.22 12.91
CA PRO A 215 -17.05 2.28 12.17
C PRO A 215 -17.92 3.47 12.62
N VAL A 216 -18.04 3.67 13.95
CA VAL A 216 -18.84 4.74 14.54
C VAL A 216 -18.15 6.09 14.33
N LEU A 217 -16.83 6.15 14.53
CA LEU A 217 -16.04 7.36 14.38
C LEU A 217 -16.10 7.92 12.94
N VAL A 218 -15.91 7.04 11.95
CA VAL A 218 -15.98 7.40 10.53
C VAL A 218 -17.40 7.85 10.14
N ARG A 219 -18.43 7.15 10.61
CA ARG A 219 -19.84 7.55 10.39
C ARG A 219 -20.09 8.96 10.92
N ASN A 220 -19.71 9.21 12.17
CA ASN A 220 -19.90 10.51 12.82
C ASN A 220 -19.11 11.61 12.10
N PHE A 221 -17.91 11.31 11.61
CA PHE A 221 -17.12 12.28 10.85
C PHE A 221 -17.77 12.65 9.52
N PHE A 222 -18.34 11.69 8.78
CA PHE A 222 -19.09 12.00 7.57
C PHE A 222 -20.33 12.86 7.84
N GLU A 223 -21.02 12.63 8.95
CA GLU A 223 -22.13 13.47 9.41
C GLU A 223 -21.66 14.91 9.71
N TYR A 224 -20.58 15.03 10.47
CA TYR A 224 -19.96 16.32 10.79
C TYR A 224 -19.61 17.11 9.51
N LEU A 225 -18.91 16.49 8.55
CA LEU A 225 -18.57 17.14 7.28
C LEU A 225 -19.81 17.49 6.45
N TYR A 226 -20.82 16.62 6.43
CA TYR A 226 -22.08 16.85 5.72
C TYR A 226 -22.79 18.11 6.22
N ASN A 227 -22.80 18.30 7.55
CA ASN A 227 -23.40 19.47 8.19
C ASN A 227 -22.55 20.73 8.02
N ALA A 228 -21.21 20.61 7.97
CA ALA A 228 -20.28 21.73 7.89
C ALA A 228 -20.06 22.28 6.46
N THR A 229 -20.15 21.44 5.42
CA THR A 229 -19.86 21.89 4.05
C THR A 229 -20.95 22.83 3.52
N ALA A 230 -20.57 23.87 2.77
CA ALA A 230 -21.50 24.70 1.99
C ALA A 230 -21.58 24.27 0.50
N ASP A 231 -20.61 23.47 0.03
CA ASP A 231 -20.51 22.99 -1.35
C ASP A 231 -21.55 21.88 -1.59
N GLN A 232 -22.49 22.13 -2.50
CA GLN A 232 -23.60 21.21 -2.81
C GLN A 232 -23.13 19.91 -3.46
N ASN A 233 -22.09 19.97 -4.30
CA ASN A 233 -21.53 18.77 -4.93
C ASN A 233 -20.88 17.91 -3.86
N LEU A 234 -20.06 18.50 -3.00
CA LEU A 234 -19.46 17.79 -1.87
C LEU A 234 -20.51 17.25 -0.91
N ARG A 235 -21.57 18.02 -0.63
CA ARG A 235 -22.68 17.61 0.25
C ARG A 235 -23.37 16.35 -0.25
N SER A 236 -23.59 16.21 -1.57
CA SER A 236 -24.18 15.01 -2.16
C SER A 236 -23.33 13.75 -1.94
N HIS A 237 -22.00 13.87 -2.12
CA HIS A 237 -21.06 12.77 -1.88
C HIS A 237 -21.02 12.39 -0.39
N LEU A 238 -20.97 13.38 0.51
CA LEU A 238 -20.98 13.16 1.96
C LEU A 238 -22.29 12.54 2.44
N SER A 239 -23.43 12.97 1.90
CA SER A 239 -24.73 12.36 2.20
C SER A 239 -24.74 10.87 1.85
N THR A 240 -24.18 10.52 0.69
CA THR A 240 -24.05 9.12 0.27
C THR A 240 -23.15 8.34 1.21
N ALA A 241 -21.97 8.88 1.55
CA ALA A 241 -21.02 8.23 2.46
C ALA A 241 -21.61 8.03 3.86
N PHE A 242 -22.24 9.06 4.41
CA PHE A 242 -22.89 9.02 5.72
C PHE A 242 -24.01 7.98 5.77
N ASN A 243 -24.91 7.97 4.79
CA ASN A 243 -26.00 6.99 4.74
C ASN A 243 -25.50 5.55 4.62
N ARG A 244 -24.43 5.33 3.84
CA ARG A 244 -23.78 4.03 3.71
C ARG A 244 -23.12 3.60 5.02
N ALA A 245 -22.40 4.49 5.68
CA ALA A 245 -21.76 4.25 6.98
C ALA A 245 -22.80 3.94 8.07
N LYS A 246 -23.90 4.70 8.10
CA LYS A 246 -25.02 4.44 9.01
C LYS A 246 -25.61 3.05 8.80
N LYS A 247 -25.90 2.68 7.55
CA LYS A 247 -26.42 1.36 7.19
C LYS A 247 -25.44 0.24 7.53
N ALA A 248 -24.14 0.47 7.37
CA ALA A 248 -23.11 -0.49 7.73
C ALA A 248 -23.08 -0.76 9.25
N CYS A 249 -23.13 0.30 10.07
CA CYS A 249 -23.27 0.16 11.53
C CYS A 249 -24.56 -0.58 11.93
N GLU A 250 -25.68 -0.30 11.25
CA GLU A 250 -26.94 -1.00 11.49
C GLU A 250 -26.84 -2.50 11.16
N PHE A 251 -26.14 -2.86 10.08
CA PHE A 251 -25.90 -4.27 9.74
C PHE A 251 -24.99 -4.96 10.76
N GLU A 252 -23.92 -4.29 11.21
CA GLU A 252 -23.04 -4.80 12.26
C GLU A 252 -23.80 -5.09 13.56
N ASN A 253 -24.65 -4.16 14.01
CA ASN A 253 -25.47 -4.32 15.21
C ASN A 253 -26.52 -5.44 15.11
N ASN A 254 -26.85 -5.87 13.89
CA ASN A 254 -27.79 -6.97 13.63
C ASN A 254 -27.06 -8.26 13.22
N ASP A 255 -25.76 -8.38 13.51
CA ASP A 255 -24.90 -9.53 13.19
C ASP A 255 -24.79 -9.86 11.68
N LYS A 256 -25.11 -8.90 10.80
CA LYS A 256 -25.02 -9.03 9.33
C LYS A 256 -23.67 -8.53 8.82
N MET A 257 -22.60 -9.20 9.23
CA MET A 257 -21.22 -8.76 8.98
C MET A 257 -20.89 -8.61 7.49
N GLU A 258 -21.32 -9.54 6.64
CA GLU A 258 -21.05 -9.46 5.19
C GLU A 258 -21.70 -8.23 4.55
N ASP A 259 -22.95 -7.94 4.93
CA ASP A 259 -23.68 -6.76 4.46
C ASP A 259 -23.01 -5.46 4.97
N ALA A 260 -22.56 -5.45 6.24
CA ALA A 260 -21.84 -4.32 6.81
C ALA A 260 -20.55 -4.03 6.02
N VAL A 261 -19.76 -5.06 5.71
CA VAL A 261 -18.54 -4.91 4.91
C VAL A 261 -18.86 -4.45 3.48
N ALA A 262 -19.90 -4.99 2.86
CA ALA A 262 -20.32 -4.59 1.53
C ALA A 262 -20.72 -3.11 1.47
N GLU A 263 -21.29 -2.54 2.54
CA GLU A 263 -21.57 -1.10 2.60
C GLU A 263 -20.29 -0.26 2.80
N TRP A 264 -19.33 -0.71 3.60
CA TRP A 264 -18.03 -0.03 3.74
C TRP A 264 -17.17 -0.09 2.48
N GLN A 265 -17.22 -1.19 1.73
CA GLN A 265 -16.60 -1.35 0.41
C GLN A 265 -17.09 -0.29 -0.59
N LYS A 266 -18.36 0.11 -0.54
CA LYS A 266 -18.89 1.17 -1.41
C LYS A 266 -18.32 2.56 -1.07
N ILE A 267 -17.80 2.75 0.14
CA ILE A 267 -17.16 4.00 0.58
C ILE A 267 -15.66 3.97 0.24
N PHE A 268 -14.97 2.90 0.63
CA PHE A 268 -13.51 2.82 0.62
C PHE A 268 -12.92 1.97 -0.50
N GLY A 269 -13.76 1.38 -1.35
CA GLY A 269 -13.34 0.59 -2.50
C GLY A 269 -12.64 -0.70 -2.09
N ASP A 270 -11.87 -1.26 -3.03
CA ASP A 270 -11.26 -2.59 -2.90
C ASP A 270 -10.16 -2.67 -1.82
N ASP A 271 -9.67 -1.54 -1.32
CA ASP A 271 -8.71 -1.52 -0.21
C ASP A 271 -9.38 -1.88 1.14
N PHE A 272 -10.70 -1.68 1.25
CA PHE A 272 -11.52 -2.13 2.37
C PHE A 272 -12.15 -3.48 2.00
N TYR A 273 -11.40 -4.58 2.10
CA TYR A 273 -11.90 -5.89 1.70
C TYR A 273 -12.10 -6.83 2.89
N ILE A 274 -13.06 -7.75 2.75
CA ILE A 274 -13.14 -8.96 3.59
C ILE A 274 -11.83 -9.70 3.38
N THR A 275 -10.92 -9.67 4.36
CA THR A 275 -9.83 -10.66 4.40
C THR A 275 -10.42 -12.06 4.59
N LEU A 276 -10.79 -12.70 3.49
CA LEU A 276 -10.54 -14.12 3.30
C LEU A 276 -9.26 -14.36 2.49
N GLU A 277 -8.66 -13.36 1.82
CA GLU A 277 -7.63 -13.66 0.80
C GLU A 277 -6.33 -12.81 0.76
N LYS A 278 -6.09 -11.89 1.70
CA LYS A 278 -4.77 -11.20 1.77
C LYS A 278 -4.14 -11.08 3.16
N GLY A 279 -4.86 -11.51 4.21
CA GLY A 279 -4.29 -11.75 5.54
C GLY A 279 -3.73 -13.16 5.70
N VAL A 280 -3.51 -13.85 4.58
CA VAL A 280 -3.02 -15.21 4.56
C VAL A 280 -1.60 -15.31 4.06
N ALA A 281 -0.95 -14.27 3.54
CA ALA A 281 0.51 -14.38 3.30
C ALA A 281 1.25 -14.56 4.63
N ASP A 282 0.99 -13.68 5.61
CA ASP A 282 1.62 -13.79 6.94
C ASP A 282 1.06 -14.96 7.78
N GLY A 283 -0.19 -15.41 7.52
CA GLY A 283 -0.82 -16.52 8.23
C GLY A 283 -0.63 -17.91 7.63
N ILE A 284 -0.67 -18.06 6.29
CA ILE A 284 -0.34 -19.33 5.60
C ILE A 284 1.13 -19.60 5.78
N ASP A 285 2.02 -18.63 5.59
CA ASP A 285 3.45 -18.91 5.71
C ASP A 285 3.81 -19.30 7.14
N ASP A 286 3.31 -18.61 8.17
CA ASP A 286 3.46 -19.03 9.57
C ASP A 286 2.88 -20.43 9.86
N LYS A 287 1.69 -20.70 9.32
CA LYS A 287 1.03 -22.00 9.48
C LYS A 287 1.80 -23.12 8.78
N ILE A 288 2.31 -22.85 7.58
CA ILE A 288 3.14 -23.77 6.80
C ILE A 288 4.47 -23.99 7.52
N GLN A 289 5.10 -22.95 8.07
CA GLN A 289 6.32 -23.10 8.88
C GLN A 289 6.07 -23.99 10.09
N LYS A 290 4.94 -23.82 10.79
CA LYS A 290 4.54 -24.73 11.88
C LYS A 290 4.34 -26.17 11.39
N LEU A 291 3.70 -26.36 10.23
CA LEU A 291 3.53 -27.68 9.62
C LEU A 291 4.87 -28.32 9.20
N TYR A 292 5.84 -27.53 8.73
CA TYR A 292 7.20 -27.98 8.43
C TYR A 292 7.94 -28.48 9.67
N LEU A 293 7.81 -27.77 10.80
CA LEU A 293 8.40 -28.19 12.07
C LEU A 293 7.79 -29.50 12.58
N VAL A 294 6.49 -29.71 12.39
CA VAL A 294 5.78 -30.91 12.89
C VAL A 294 5.96 -32.11 11.97
N TYR A 295 5.98 -31.89 10.65
CA TYR A 295 6.06 -32.95 9.63
C TYR A 295 7.20 -32.71 8.64
N PRO A 296 8.47 -32.75 9.10
CA PRO A 296 9.62 -32.62 8.20
C PRO A 296 9.63 -33.75 7.16
N SER A 297 10.03 -33.41 5.93
CA SER A 297 10.15 -34.37 4.83
C SER A 297 11.61 -34.46 4.36
N SER A 298 12.10 -35.69 4.13
CA SER A 298 13.38 -35.92 3.46
C SER A 298 13.30 -35.75 1.93
N LYS A 299 12.08 -35.63 1.38
CA LYS A 299 11.80 -35.41 -0.05
C LYS A 299 11.56 -33.94 -0.38
N GLU A 300 11.87 -33.05 0.55
CA GLU A 300 11.65 -31.61 0.40
C GLU A 300 12.60 -31.00 -0.63
N GLU A 301 12.05 -30.32 -1.63
CA GLU A 301 12.85 -29.67 -2.66
C GLU A 301 12.54 -28.18 -2.77
N TYR A 302 13.58 -27.39 -3.06
CA TYR A 302 13.48 -25.95 -3.28
C TYR A 302 14.12 -25.61 -4.63
N LEU A 303 13.56 -24.61 -5.33
CA LEU A 303 14.04 -24.17 -6.64
C LEU A 303 15.53 -23.81 -6.62
N GLU A 304 15.95 -23.03 -5.62
CA GLU A 304 17.33 -22.56 -5.53
C GLU A 304 18.30 -23.70 -5.20
N SER A 305 18.03 -24.50 -4.17
CA SER A 305 18.96 -25.54 -3.72
C SER A 305 19.04 -26.75 -4.67
N LYS A 306 17.93 -27.13 -5.31
CA LYS A 306 17.92 -28.29 -6.22
C LYS A 306 18.22 -27.93 -7.67
N TYR A 307 17.73 -26.78 -8.15
CA TYR A 307 17.80 -26.42 -9.57
C TYR A 307 18.67 -25.20 -9.85
N GLY A 308 19.19 -24.50 -8.84
CA GLY A 308 19.93 -23.26 -9.03
C GLY A 308 19.08 -22.10 -9.56
N ILE A 309 17.75 -22.20 -9.44
CA ILE A 309 16.80 -21.21 -9.93
C ILE A 309 16.48 -20.25 -8.79
N LYS A 310 16.86 -18.98 -8.94
CA LYS A 310 16.56 -17.94 -7.94
C LYS A 310 15.11 -17.48 -8.06
N THR A 311 14.51 -17.11 -6.93
CA THR A 311 13.18 -16.49 -6.89
C THR A 311 13.31 -14.98 -6.87
N SER A 312 12.76 -14.32 -7.88
CA SER A 312 12.70 -12.85 -7.99
C SER A 312 11.33 -12.46 -8.55
N LEU A 313 10.33 -12.40 -7.68
CA LEU A 313 8.95 -12.15 -8.06
C LEU A 313 8.77 -10.72 -8.56
N SER A 314 8.14 -10.58 -9.73
CA SER A 314 7.82 -9.25 -10.29
C SER A 314 6.37 -8.89 -10.03
N SER A 315 6.13 -7.70 -9.47
CA SER A 315 4.77 -7.16 -9.31
C SER A 315 4.06 -6.88 -10.64
N ALA A 316 4.80 -6.86 -11.76
CA ALA A 316 4.23 -6.77 -13.10
C ALA A 316 3.60 -8.09 -13.58
N TYR A 317 3.89 -9.20 -12.91
CA TYR A 317 3.40 -10.53 -13.27
C TYR A 317 2.40 -11.06 -12.25
N SER A 318 1.35 -11.69 -12.74
CA SER A 318 0.28 -12.29 -11.94
C SER A 318 0.12 -13.73 -12.37
N LEU A 319 0.32 -14.65 -11.43
CA LEU A 319 -0.02 -16.06 -11.53
C LEU A 319 -1.16 -16.36 -10.56
N LYS A 320 -2.16 -17.12 -11.01
CA LYS A 320 -3.18 -17.72 -10.14
C LYS A 320 -3.41 -19.17 -10.51
N ILE A 321 -3.48 -20.04 -9.51
CA ILE A 321 -3.86 -21.44 -9.64
C ILE A 321 -5.13 -21.75 -8.87
N ASP A 322 -5.88 -22.75 -9.34
CA ASP A 322 -7.01 -23.32 -8.62
C ASP A 322 -7.12 -24.82 -9.00
N ALA A 323 -7.92 -25.58 -8.26
CA ALA A 323 -8.17 -26.99 -8.54
C ALA A 323 -9.66 -27.25 -8.79
N GLU A 324 -9.96 -27.97 -9.86
CA GLU A 324 -11.27 -28.59 -10.03
C GLU A 324 -11.37 -29.82 -9.11
N VAL A 325 -12.38 -29.84 -8.24
CA VAL A 325 -12.70 -30.97 -7.36
C VAL A 325 -13.70 -31.88 -8.07
N GLN A 326 -13.22 -33.04 -8.52
CA GLN A 326 -14.05 -34.03 -9.21
C GLN A 326 -14.55 -35.09 -8.23
N GLN A 327 -15.86 -35.35 -8.29
CA GLN A 327 -16.54 -36.31 -7.42
C GLN A 327 -17.73 -36.97 -8.11
N ASN A 328 -17.92 -38.26 -7.88
CA ASN A 328 -19.03 -39.00 -8.49
C ASN A 328 -20.37 -38.50 -7.98
N GLY A 329 -21.30 -38.22 -8.89
CA GLY A 329 -22.69 -37.89 -8.56
C GLY A 329 -22.97 -36.45 -8.12
N PHE A 330 -21.96 -35.57 -8.10
CA PHE A 330 -22.16 -34.14 -7.84
C PHE A 330 -21.51 -33.28 -8.92
N ARG A 331 -21.96 -32.03 -9.03
CA ARG A 331 -21.34 -31.04 -9.93
C ARG A 331 -19.91 -30.74 -9.46
N ASN A 332 -18.97 -30.74 -10.39
CA ASN A 332 -17.60 -30.29 -10.12
C ASN A 332 -17.61 -28.82 -9.69
N ASN A 333 -16.73 -28.48 -8.75
CA ASN A 333 -16.58 -27.11 -8.26
C ASN A 333 -15.09 -26.85 -7.98
N PHE A 334 -14.71 -25.59 -7.88
CA PHE A 334 -13.33 -25.21 -7.61
C PHE A 334 -12.99 -25.34 -6.13
N LEU A 335 -11.74 -25.69 -5.84
CA LEU A 335 -11.22 -25.82 -4.48
C LEU A 335 -11.32 -24.49 -3.73
N SER A 336 -11.07 -23.36 -4.41
CA SER A 336 -11.34 -22.02 -3.88
C SER A 336 -12.76 -21.88 -3.34
N ASN A 337 -13.76 -22.42 -4.03
CA ASN A 337 -15.16 -22.37 -3.57
C ASN A 337 -15.40 -23.23 -2.32
N PHE A 338 -14.72 -24.37 -2.19
CA PHE A 338 -14.78 -25.17 -0.95
C PHE A 338 -14.19 -24.39 0.22
N ILE A 339 -13.04 -23.74 0.02
CA ILE A 339 -12.38 -22.93 1.05
C ILE A 339 -13.23 -21.73 1.44
N LEU A 340 -13.72 -20.98 0.45
CA LEU A 340 -14.50 -19.75 0.64
C LEU A 340 -15.81 -20.01 1.38
N ASN A 341 -16.53 -21.06 0.98
CA ASN A 341 -17.82 -21.41 1.58
C ASN A 341 -17.71 -22.40 2.74
N LYS A 342 -16.49 -22.64 3.26
CA LYS A 342 -16.28 -23.54 4.40
C LYS A 342 -16.84 -24.95 4.18
N LEU A 343 -16.83 -25.43 2.94
CA LEU A 343 -17.32 -26.77 2.60
C LEU A 343 -16.22 -27.80 2.86
N PRO A 344 -16.53 -28.94 3.50
CA PRO A 344 -15.54 -29.96 3.79
C PRO A 344 -15.04 -30.62 2.49
N LEU A 345 -13.71 -30.61 2.28
CA LEU A 345 -13.07 -31.40 1.23
C LEU A 345 -12.77 -32.80 1.78
N LEU A 346 -13.58 -33.78 1.38
CA LEU A 346 -13.44 -35.16 1.85
C LEU A 346 -12.38 -35.96 1.08
N LYS A 347 -12.06 -37.15 1.60
CA LYS A 347 -11.16 -38.11 0.94
C LYS A 347 -11.77 -38.67 -0.36
N ASN A 348 -10.91 -39.31 -1.16
CA ASN A 348 -11.26 -40.05 -2.38
C ASN A 348 -11.86 -39.15 -3.49
N LYS A 349 -11.40 -37.90 -3.56
CA LYS A 349 -11.69 -36.95 -4.63
C LYS A 349 -10.48 -36.81 -5.53
N LYS A 350 -10.73 -36.53 -6.80
CA LYS A 350 -9.67 -36.19 -7.76
C LYS A 350 -9.58 -34.68 -7.88
N LEU A 351 -8.36 -34.16 -7.79
CA LEU A 351 -8.06 -32.74 -7.93
C LEU A 351 -7.30 -32.52 -9.24
N ILE A 352 -7.77 -31.57 -10.04
CA ILE A 352 -7.07 -31.12 -11.25
C ILE A 352 -6.71 -29.65 -11.05
N PHE A 353 -5.48 -29.41 -10.58
CA PHE A 353 -4.92 -28.07 -10.47
C PHE A 353 -4.63 -27.52 -11.85
N ARG A 354 -4.91 -26.23 -12.07
CA ARG A 354 -4.68 -25.53 -13.31
C ARG A 354 -4.18 -24.13 -13.04
N VAL A 355 -3.41 -23.59 -13.98
CA VAL A 355 -3.16 -22.14 -14.04
C VAL A 355 -4.42 -21.45 -14.59
N ILE A 356 -5.09 -20.66 -13.75
CA ILE A 356 -6.32 -19.92 -14.11
C ILE A 356 -6.03 -18.48 -14.54
N LYS A 357 -4.85 -17.96 -14.20
CA LYS A 357 -4.35 -16.65 -14.67
C LYS A 357 -2.84 -16.69 -14.77
N ASN A 358 -2.30 -16.20 -15.88
CA ASN A 358 -0.87 -15.96 -16.05
C ASN A 358 -0.67 -14.72 -16.93
N THR A 359 0.12 -13.75 -16.46
CA THR A 359 0.50 -12.56 -17.24
C THR A 359 1.98 -12.52 -17.59
N VAL A 360 2.73 -13.59 -17.31
CA VAL A 360 4.13 -13.71 -17.72
C VAL A 360 4.18 -13.97 -19.23
N PRO A 361 4.91 -13.15 -20.00
CA PRO A 361 5.03 -13.37 -21.44
C PRO A 361 5.98 -14.53 -21.74
N ASP A 362 5.64 -15.29 -22.78
CA ASP A 362 6.49 -16.35 -23.32
C ASP A 362 7.88 -15.84 -23.77
N PRO A 363 8.90 -16.71 -23.81
CA PRO A 363 8.88 -18.11 -23.33
C PRO A 363 9.03 -18.19 -21.79
N PHE A 364 8.34 -19.14 -21.17
CA PHE A 364 8.53 -19.53 -19.77
C PHE A 364 8.33 -21.04 -19.57
N GLU A 365 8.83 -21.55 -18.45
CA GLU A 365 8.61 -22.93 -17.99
C GLU A 365 7.69 -22.93 -16.76
N ILE A 366 6.91 -24.00 -16.60
CA ILE A 366 6.08 -24.23 -15.41
C ILE A 366 6.66 -25.40 -14.61
N LYS A 367 6.81 -25.21 -13.30
CA LYS A 367 7.09 -26.30 -12.35
C LYS A 367 6.04 -26.33 -11.25
N TRP A 368 5.74 -27.52 -10.75
CA TRP A 368 4.76 -27.76 -9.69
C TRP A 368 5.40 -28.40 -8.47
N LYS A 369 4.94 -28.01 -7.28
CA LYS A 369 5.25 -28.66 -6.01
C LYS A 369 3.97 -29.13 -5.33
N VAL A 370 4.01 -30.34 -4.78
CA VAL A 370 2.92 -30.91 -3.98
C VAL A 370 3.48 -31.31 -2.63
N ARG A 371 2.97 -30.66 -1.58
CA ARG A 371 3.47 -30.83 -0.22
C ARG A 371 2.43 -31.50 0.68
N ASN A 372 2.77 -32.66 1.22
CA ASN A 372 1.86 -33.43 2.08
C ASN A 372 2.20 -33.33 3.56
N PHE A 373 1.25 -32.88 4.38
CA PHE A 373 1.38 -32.83 5.84
C PHE A 373 0.35 -33.76 6.51
N GLY A 374 0.46 -33.97 7.82
CA GLY A 374 -0.50 -34.76 8.60
C GLY A 374 -0.02 -36.17 8.93
N SER A 375 -0.62 -36.75 9.98
CA SER A 375 -0.28 -38.09 10.47
C SER A 375 -0.54 -39.18 9.43
N GLU A 376 -1.64 -39.11 8.67
CA GLU A 376 -1.93 -40.13 7.65
C GLU A 376 -0.86 -40.20 6.55
N ALA A 377 -0.36 -39.04 6.10
CA ALA A 377 0.72 -38.98 5.13
C ALA A 377 2.05 -39.46 5.73
N LYS A 378 2.32 -39.16 7.00
CA LYS A 378 3.50 -39.65 7.74
C LYS A 378 3.49 -41.16 7.89
N ASP A 379 2.37 -41.74 8.31
CA ASP A 379 2.21 -43.18 8.54
C ASP A 379 2.32 -43.98 7.23
N ALA A 380 1.90 -43.36 6.11
CA ALA A 380 2.07 -43.90 4.77
C ALA A 380 3.47 -43.67 4.15
N ASN A 381 4.39 -43.01 4.88
CA ASN A 381 5.71 -42.57 4.39
C ASN A 381 5.64 -41.73 3.09
N ASP A 382 4.59 -40.91 2.97
CA ASP A 382 4.29 -40.07 1.81
C ASP A 382 4.14 -38.59 2.17
N LEU A 383 5.00 -38.11 3.08
CA LEU A 383 5.26 -36.68 3.29
C LEU A 383 5.99 -36.12 2.07
N ARG A 384 5.31 -36.01 0.93
CA ARG A 384 5.84 -35.46 -0.34
C ARG A 384 6.30 -34.02 -0.19
N GLY A 385 7.29 -33.61 -0.98
CA GLY A 385 7.79 -32.22 -1.09
C GLY A 385 8.57 -31.93 -2.38
N GLU A 386 8.57 -32.87 -3.32
CA GLU A 386 9.31 -32.79 -4.58
C GLU A 386 8.72 -31.76 -5.56
N ILE A 387 9.60 -31.17 -6.37
CA ILE A 387 9.24 -30.28 -7.49
C ILE A 387 9.31 -31.09 -8.78
N SER A 388 8.32 -30.95 -9.66
CA SER A 388 8.23 -31.63 -10.95
C SER A 388 7.94 -30.67 -12.09
N ASP A 389 8.43 -30.98 -13.28
CA ASP A 389 8.09 -30.26 -14.51
C ASP A 389 6.63 -30.47 -14.90
N ASP A 390 6.04 -29.43 -15.51
CA ASP A 390 4.66 -29.44 -16.01
C ASP A 390 4.50 -30.15 -17.37
N PHE A 391 5.58 -30.21 -18.16
CA PHE A 391 5.61 -30.78 -19.52
C PHE A 391 4.57 -30.17 -20.49
N GLY A 392 4.16 -28.91 -20.28
CA GLY A 392 3.33 -28.14 -21.21
C GLY A 392 1.82 -28.36 -21.06
N SER A 393 1.39 -28.99 -19.97
CA SER A 393 -0.03 -29.22 -19.69
C SER A 393 -0.71 -28.06 -18.97
N ALA A 394 0.06 -27.22 -18.27
CA ALA A 394 -0.42 -26.24 -17.29
C ALA A 394 -1.38 -26.84 -16.24
N GLU A 395 -1.25 -28.16 -15.98
CA GLU A 395 -2.12 -28.93 -15.10
C GLU A 395 -1.31 -29.82 -14.13
N LYS A 396 -1.82 -29.99 -12.92
CA LYS A 396 -1.31 -30.99 -11.97
C LYS A 396 -2.47 -31.82 -11.43
N LYS A 397 -2.40 -33.14 -11.60
CA LYS A 397 -3.45 -34.09 -11.17
C LYS A 397 -3.04 -34.76 -9.86
N GLU A 398 -3.89 -34.63 -8.85
CA GLU A 398 -3.66 -35.19 -7.51
C GLU A 398 -4.96 -35.81 -6.96
N ASN A 399 -4.90 -36.41 -5.78
CA ASN A 399 -6.05 -37.04 -5.12
C ASN A 399 -6.08 -36.73 -3.63
N THR A 400 -7.26 -36.68 -3.02
CA THR A 400 -7.42 -36.44 -1.58
C THR A 400 -7.22 -37.72 -0.77
N ARG A 401 -5.98 -38.22 -0.70
CA ARG A 401 -5.66 -39.52 -0.06
C ARG A 401 -5.46 -39.47 1.44
N TYR A 402 -4.96 -38.35 1.94
CA TYR A 402 -4.56 -38.17 3.34
C TYR A 402 -5.36 -37.03 3.95
N MET A 403 -5.88 -37.22 5.17
CA MET A 403 -6.40 -36.11 5.95
C MET A 403 -5.25 -35.23 6.43
N GLY A 404 -5.46 -33.92 6.39
CA GLY A 404 -4.42 -32.96 6.73
C GLY A 404 -4.50 -31.68 5.93
N GLU A 405 -3.57 -30.78 6.22
CA GLU A 405 -3.47 -29.47 5.57
C GLU A 405 -2.31 -29.48 4.60
N HIS A 406 -2.59 -29.86 3.35
CA HIS A 406 -1.60 -29.97 2.28
C HIS A 406 -1.49 -28.65 1.51
N TYR A 407 -0.55 -28.54 0.57
CA TYR A 407 -0.60 -27.47 -0.42
C TYR A 407 -0.07 -27.91 -1.78
N VAL A 408 -0.51 -27.20 -2.83
CA VAL A 408 0.09 -27.25 -4.17
C VAL A 408 0.57 -25.85 -4.53
N GLU A 409 1.76 -25.79 -5.12
CA GLU A 409 2.41 -24.54 -5.53
C GLU A 409 2.88 -24.65 -6.98
N CYS A 410 2.73 -23.55 -7.71
CA CYS A 410 3.13 -23.41 -9.11
C CYS A 410 4.16 -22.31 -9.25
N TYR A 411 5.15 -22.53 -10.09
CA TYR A 411 6.24 -21.60 -10.37
C TYR A 411 6.32 -21.33 -11.88
N ILE A 412 6.41 -20.06 -12.26
CA ILE A 412 6.73 -19.63 -13.62
C ILE A 412 8.19 -19.21 -13.68
N ILE A 413 8.96 -19.89 -14.53
CA ILE A 413 10.41 -19.71 -14.66
C ILE A 413 10.71 -19.08 -16.01
N ARG A 414 11.39 -17.94 -16.00
CA ARG A 414 11.79 -17.21 -17.20
C ARG A 414 13.26 -16.86 -17.09
N SER A 415 14.06 -17.22 -18.10
CA SER A 415 15.52 -17.00 -18.12
C SER A 415 16.21 -17.52 -16.84
N ASN A 416 15.86 -18.75 -16.42
CA ASN A 416 16.40 -19.40 -15.20
C ASN A 416 16.10 -18.67 -13.87
N VAL A 417 15.05 -17.84 -13.83
CA VAL A 417 14.57 -17.14 -12.63
C VAL A 417 13.08 -17.41 -12.45
N CYS A 418 12.66 -17.74 -11.23
CA CYS A 418 11.24 -17.80 -10.89
C CYS A 418 10.69 -16.39 -10.73
N VAL A 419 9.87 -15.96 -11.71
CA VAL A 419 9.36 -14.59 -11.85
C VAL A 419 7.92 -14.41 -11.33
N ALA A 420 7.18 -15.51 -11.17
CA ALA A 420 5.86 -15.53 -10.56
C ALA A 420 5.61 -16.89 -9.90
N SER A 421 4.89 -16.91 -8.79
CA SER A 421 4.45 -18.13 -8.11
C SER A 421 3.09 -17.93 -7.45
N ASP A 422 2.34 -19.01 -7.29
CA ASP A 422 1.06 -19.01 -6.58
C ASP A 422 0.89 -20.35 -5.87
N ARG A 423 0.26 -20.32 -4.70
CA ARG A 423 0.10 -21.46 -3.81
C ARG A 423 -1.33 -21.55 -3.33
N ILE A 424 -1.88 -22.76 -3.30
CA ILE A 424 -3.21 -23.05 -2.76
C ILE A 424 -3.12 -24.12 -1.68
N LEU A 425 -3.74 -23.87 -0.52
CA LEU A 425 -3.90 -24.88 0.53
C LEU A 425 -4.94 -25.92 0.11
N VAL A 426 -4.73 -27.16 0.52
CA VAL A 426 -5.61 -28.30 0.25
C VAL A 426 -5.93 -28.98 1.59
N PRO A 427 -6.88 -28.43 2.38
CA PRO A 427 -7.28 -28.99 3.67
C PRO A 427 -8.27 -30.13 3.47
N ILE A 428 -7.84 -31.37 3.72
CA ILE A 428 -8.66 -32.58 3.56
C ILE A 428 -9.18 -33.02 4.93
N GLY A 429 -10.50 -33.19 5.05
CA GLY A 429 -11.16 -33.70 6.25
C GLY A 429 -11.38 -32.67 7.37
N ARG A 430 -11.22 -31.38 7.09
CA ARG A 430 -11.50 -30.30 8.05
C ARG A 430 -12.99 -29.93 8.02
N ASP A 431 -13.63 -29.91 9.18
CA ASP A 431 -14.86 -29.14 9.39
C ASP A 431 -14.45 -27.67 9.60
N TYR A 432 -15.06 -26.75 8.84
CA TYR A 432 -14.67 -25.34 8.77
C TYR A 432 -15.50 -24.39 9.66
#